data_AF-A0A9E3RF18-F1
#
_entry.id   AF-A0A9E3RF18-F1
#
_cell.length_a   1.000
_cell.length_b   1.000
_cell.length_c   1.000
_cell.angle_alpha   90.00
_cell.angle_beta   90.00
_cell.angle_gamma   90.00
#
_symmetry.space_group_name_H-M   'P 1'
#
loop_
_entity.id
_entity.type
_entity.pdbx_description
1 polymer ?
#
loop_
_entity_poly.entity_id
_entity_poly.type
_entity_poly.pdbx_seq_one_letter_code
_entity_poly.pdbx_strand_id
1 'polypeptide(L)'
;MRVTSGVVTLLLAAAALCAPRPAAAQLVSPGKLASAHAELEGMSNCTKCHDLGKKGVSETKCLSCHTTLRTRIQAREGYHATVTNRTCASCHRDHFGEGYQLVRLDTAAFDHKKAGFELRLAHVEAGCRDCHKPALIVEPAVRQYATQHRTLQRTFLGLGTTCESCHRTDDPHGDQFRPRTCTACHNERTWDEAPGFDHDSSEYPLTGRHATVKCEQCHKVETIPGAPKPARRFNGVRFAQCTNCHADPHKGAMRQTCESCHSTDGWGRLRNRSGFEATFDHSRTAFRLNGAHGDVACATCHQPAANARPGIRMSLRPGEGRSAYPKPVSSACTSCHLDAHDGTFARSPGGIACQNCHGEAAWLPAGYDLARHNRETFVLTGSHVAVPCASCHPASRPDGPPRFKIGQQTCESCHKKDDPHAGQFGDRACTSCHAGDASSFRIAAFDHAKTRWPLDGAHQKVACAQCHTVTTTSGGSPVVRYRPLETTCRACHGASTPRKPL
;
A
#
# COMPACT_ATOMS: atom_id res chain seq x y z
N MET A 1 -47.59 -51.17 -112.18
CA MET A 1 -48.13 -51.10 -113.55
C MET A 1 -47.26 -50.14 -114.35
N ARG A 2 -46.71 -50.65 -115.48
CA ARG A 2 -46.31 -50.00 -116.75
C ARG A 2 -45.53 -48.67 -116.66
N VAL A 3 -44.22 -48.67 -116.92
CA VAL A 3 -43.54 -48.68 -118.24
C VAL A 3 -43.78 -47.39 -119.02
N THR A 4 -42.71 -46.63 -119.28
CA THR A 4 -42.23 -46.06 -120.58
C THR A 4 -41.25 -44.93 -120.26
N SER A 5 -39.95 -45.01 -120.54
CA SER A 5 -39.23 -45.09 -121.84
C SER A 5 -39.05 -43.74 -122.52
N GLY A 6 -37.76 -43.39 -122.73
CA GLY A 6 -37.28 -42.55 -123.83
C GLY A 6 -36.63 -41.24 -123.40
N VAL A 7 -35.51 -40.75 -123.95
CA VAL A 7 -34.61 -41.17 -125.05
C VAL A 7 -33.34 -40.30 -124.89
N VAL A 8 -32.16 -40.93 -124.98
CA VAL A 8 -30.91 -40.55 -125.72
C VAL A 8 -30.63 -39.03 -125.85
N THR A 9 -29.45 -38.51 -125.51
CA THR A 9 -28.31 -38.40 -126.43
C THR A 9 -27.01 -37.94 -125.74
N LEU A 10 -25.92 -38.68 -126.04
CA LEU A 10 -24.49 -38.35 -126.10
C LEU A 10 -24.02 -36.94 -125.70
N LEU A 11 -22.98 -36.87 -124.86
CA LEU A 11 -21.63 -36.46 -125.29
C LEU A 11 -20.59 -36.65 -124.16
N LEU A 12 -19.55 -37.42 -124.47
CA LEU A 12 -18.34 -37.60 -123.68
C LEU A 12 -17.61 -36.26 -123.48
N ALA A 13 -17.26 -35.92 -122.24
CA ALA A 13 -16.11 -35.07 -121.95
C ALA A 13 -15.54 -35.35 -120.55
N ALA A 14 -14.24 -35.68 -120.53
CA ALA A 14 -13.30 -35.53 -119.42
C ALA A 14 -13.58 -36.31 -118.10
N ALA A 15 -13.21 -37.59 -118.10
CA ALA A 15 -12.84 -38.29 -116.88
C ALA A 15 -11.44 -37.86 -116.41
N ALA A 16 -11.37 -36.89 -115.49
CA ALA A 16 -10.24 -36.72 -114.57
C ALA A 16 -10.62 -35.78 -113.41
N LEU A 17 -10.35 -36.25 -112.18
CA LEU A 17 -10.42 -35.56 -110.88
C LEU A 17 -11.80 -35.38 -110.21
N CYS A 18 -12.30 -36.47 -109.63
CA CYS A 18 -13.12 -36.41 -108.41
C CYS A 18 -12.51 -37.32 -107.35
N ALA A 19 -11.38 -36.89 -106.77
CA ALA A 19 -11.01 -37.38 -105.45
C ALA A 19 -11.89 -36.62 -104.42
N PRO A 20 -12.49 -37.30 -103.42
CA PRO A 20 -13.13 -36.61 -102.32
C PRO A 20 -12.08 -35.75 -101.63
N ARG A 21 -12.26 -34.43 -101.65
CA ARG A 21 -11.49 -33.54 -100.78
C ARG A 21 -11.69 -34.03 -99.35
N PRO A 22 -10.65 -34.45 -98.61
CA PRO A 22 -10.81 -34.61 -97.18
C PRO A 22 -11.18 -33.24 -96.64
N ALA A 23 -12.14 -33.22 -95.72
CA ALA A 23 -12.52 -32.04 -94.95
C ALA A 23 -11.33 -31.54 -94.13
N ALA A 24 -10.37 -30.88 -94.76
CA ALA A 24 -9.28 -30.15 -94.11
C ALA A 24 -9.79 -28.74 -93.78
N ALA A 25 -10.85 -28.66 -92.98
CA ALA A 25 -11.40 -27.40 -92.49
C ALA A 25 -11.85 -27.55 -91.04
N GLN A 26 -10.93 -28.03 -90.19
CA GLN A 26 -11.02 -27.94 -88.73
C GLN A 26 -9.72 -27.37 -88.14
N LEU A 27 -8.94 -26.61 -88.92
CA LEU A 27 -7.54 -26.30 -88.58
C LEU A 27 -7.26 -24.88 -88.07
N VAL A 28 -8.23 -23.99 -87.87
CA VAL A 28 -7.91 -22.55 -87.69
C VAL A 28 -8.24 -21.95 -86.31
N SER A 29 -9.19 -22.45 -85.55
CA SER A 29 -9.30 -22.08 -84.11
C SER A 29 -10.21 -23.06 -83.37
N PRO A 30 -9.77 -23.69 -82.26
CA PRO A 30 -10.58 -24.64 -81.49
C PRO A 30 -11.79 -24.01 -80.77
N GLY A 31 -11.92 -22.68 -80.80
CA GLY A 31 -12.90 -21.90 -80.05
C GLY A 31 -12.28 -20.58 -79.60
N LYS A 32 -13.13 -19.62 -79.20
CA LYS A 32 -12.68 -18.36 -78.60
C LYS A 32 -11.85 -18.62 -77.33
N LEU A 33 -10.82 -17.84 -77.13
CA LEU A 33 -10.01 -17.75 -75.92
C LEU A 33 -10.85 -17.22 -74.75
N ALA A 34 -10.39 -17.52 -73.54
CA ALA A 34 -10.97 -16.99 -72.32
C ALA A 34 -10.70 -15.49 -72.21
N SER A 35 -11.56 -14.74 -71.51
CA SER A 35 -11.43 -13.28 -71.40
C SER A 35 -10.07 -12.79 -70.87
N ALA A 36 -9.32 -13.62 -70.14
CA ALA A 36 -8.00 -13.25 -69.64
C ALA A 36 -6.89 -13.24 -70.71
N HIS A 37 -7.13 -13.83 -71.87
CA HIS A 37 -6.24 -13.83 -73.03
C HIS A 37 -6.93 -13.29 -74.29
N ALA A 38 -8.02 -12.52 -74.13
CA ALA A 38 -8.77 -11.97 -75.26
C ALA A 38 -7.90 -11.08 -76.17
N GLU A 39 -6.87 -10.43 -75.62
CA GLU A 39 -5.90 -9.64 -76.38
C GLU A 39 -4.97 -10.47 -77.29
N LEU A 40 -4.95 -11.80 -77.10
CA LEU A 40 -4.18 -12.75 -77.91
C LEU A 40 -5.02 -13.37 -79.02
N GLU A 41 -6.29 -12.97 -79.18
CA GLU A 41 -7.13 -13.40 -80.29
C GLU A 41 -6.54 -13.03 -81.66
N GLY A 42 -6.89 -13.80 -82.68
CA GLY A 42 -6.51 -13.54 -84.07
C GLY A 42 -5.43 -14.49 -84.63
N MET A 43 -5.49 -14.68 -85.96
CA MET A 43 -4.73 -15.73 -86.67
C MET A 43 -3.20 -15.58 -86.61
N SER A 44 -2.69 -14.38 -86.35
CA SER A 44 -1.24 -14.13 -86.23
C SER A 44 -0.67 -14.49 -84.86
N ASN A 45 -1.52 -14.76 -83.86
CA ASN A 45 -1.10 -14.97 -82.48
C ASN A 45 -0.97 -16.45 -82.08
N CYS A 46 -1.39 -17.40 -82.92
CA CYS A 46 -1.40 -18.84 -82.62
C CYS A 46 -0.02 -19.37 -82.18
N THR A 47 1.05 -18.91 -82.83
CA THR A 47 2.43 -19.32 -82.53
C THR A 47 2.99 -18.74 -81.24
N LYS A 48 2.29 -17.78 -80.60
CA LYS A 48 2.67 -17.26 -79.27
C LYS A 48 2.50 -18.33 -78.19
N CYS A 49 1.54 -19.25 -78.36
CA CYS A 49 1.25 -20.32 -77.41
C CYS A 49 1.60 -21.72 -77.94
N HIS A 50 1.56 -21.94 -79.25
CA HIS A 50 1.83 -23.24 -79.87
C HIS A 50 3.21 -23.31 -80.55
N ASP A 51 3.81 -24.50 -80.50
CA ASP A 51 4.95 -24.87 -81.36
C ASP A 51 4.40 -25.55 -82.62
N LEU A 52 4.89 -25.14 -83.80
CA LEU A 52 4.49 -25.76 -85.06
C LEU A 52 4.86 -27.25 -85.07
N GLY A 53 3.91 -28.10 -85.48
CA GLY A 53 4.09 -29.55 -85.56
C GLY A 53 4.02 -30.30 -84.22
N LYS A 54 3.78 -29.62 -83.08
CA LYS A 54 3.58 -30.26 -81.78
C LYS A 54 2.12 -30.17 -81.32
N LYS A 55 1.63 -31.25 -80.70
CA LYS A 55 0.30 -31.29 -80.08
C LYS A 55 0.35 -30.59 -78.70
N GLY A 56 -0.55 -29.64 -78.46
CA GLY A 56 -0.65 -28.91 -77.20
C GLY A 56 0.20 -27.63 -77.16
N VAL A 57 0.36 -27.06 -75.97
CA VAL A 57 1.16 -25.84 -75.71
C VAL A 57 2.36 -26.16 -74.83
N SER A 58 3.43 -25.40 -74.99
CA SER A 58 4.67 -25.56 -74.21
C SER A 58 4.60 -24.77 -72.90
N GLU A 59 5.05 -25.38 -71.80
CA GLU A 59 5.18 -24.73 -70.49
C GLU A 59 6.05 -23.46 -70.58
N THR A 60 7.12 -23.50 -71.39
CA THR A 60 8.02 -22.38 -71.59
C THR A 60 7.32 -21.17 -72.22
N LYS A 61 6.34 -21.40 -73.11
CA LYS A 61 5.54 -20.32 -73.73
C LYS A 61 4.54 -19.71 -72.74
N CYS A 62 3.94 -20.51 -71.86
CA CYS A 62 3.13 -19.97 -70.77
C CYS A 62 3.98 -19.09 -69.84
N LEU A 63 5.15 -19.61 -69.42
CA LEU A 63 6.04 -18.94 -68.48
C LEU A 63 6.83 -17.76 -69.09
N SER A 64 6.85 -17.58 -70.42
CA SER A 64 7.45 -16.40 -71.04
C SER A 64 6.62 -15.13 -70.81
N CYS A 65 5.30 -15.26 -70.73
CA CYS A 65 4.38 -14.16 -70.43
C CYS A 65 4.03 -14.12 -68.93
N HIS A 66 3.88 -15.27 -68.27
CA HIS A 66 3.65 -15.35 -66.83
C HIS A 66 4.95 -15.31 -66.02
N THR A 67 5.71 -14.23 -66.18
CA THR A 67 7.05 -14.07 -65.61
C THR A 67 7.06 -14.13 -64.08
N THR A 68 6.06 -13.54 -63.41
CA THR A 68 5.90 -13.63 -61.95
C THR A 68 5.72 -15.07 -61.48
N LEU A 69 4.92 -15.87 -62.19
CA LEU A 69 4.74 -17.29 -61.86
C LEU A 69 6.02 -18.09 -62.10
N ARG A 70 6.71 -17.83 -63.21
CA ARG A 70 8.01 -18.44 -63.53
C ARG A 70 9.02 -18.23 -62.41
N THR A 71 9.18 -17.00 -61.94
CA THR A 71 10.11 -16.67 -60.85
C THR A 71 9.77 -17.45 -59.58
N ARG A 72 8.48 -17.55 -59.23
CA ARG A 72 8.04 -18.29 -58.03
C ARG A 72 8.27 -19.79 -58.15
N ILE A 73 7.97 -20.39 -59.30
CA ILE A 73 8.22 -21.82 -59.56
C ILE A 73 9.74 -22.11 -59.46
N GLN A 74 10.57 -21.25 -60.05
CA GLN A 74 12.03 -21.37 -59.98
C GLN A 74 12.56 -21.23 -58.54
N ALA A 75 11.96 -20.34 -57.75
CA ALA A 75 12.23 -20.18 -56.33
C ALA A 75 11.63 -21.29 -55.44
N ARG A 76 10.89 -22.25 -56.03
CA ARG A 76 10.14 -23.31 -55.35
C ARG A 76 9.08 -22.79 -54.37
N GLU A 77 8.44 -21.67 -54.70
CA GLU A 77 7.45 -21.01 -53.86
C GLU A 77 6.00 -21.21 -54.34
N GLY A 78 5.12 -21.50 -53.39
CA GLY A 78 3.67 -21.57 -53.63
C GLY A 78 3.20 -22.83 -54.33
N TYR A 79 1.89 -22.91 -54.55
CA TYR A 79 1.22 -24.12 -55.01
C TYR A 79 1.80 -24.71 -56.30
N HIS A 80 2.05 -23.87 -57.31
CA HIS A 80 2.54 -24.34 -58.62
C HIS A 80 3.95 -24.92 -58.56
N ALA A 81 4.77 -24.59 -57.56
CA ALA A 81 6.07 -25.24 -57.37
C ALA A 81 5.94 -26.71 -56.95
N THR A 82 4.80 -27.10 -56.35
CA THR A 82 4.54 -28.49 -55.91
C THR A 82 3.91 -29.36 -57.01
N VAL A 83 3.46 -28.74 -58.11
CA VAL A 83 2.81 -29.43 -59.22
C VAL A 83 3.85 -29.74 -60.31
N THR A 84 4.49 -30.90 -60.21
CA THR A 84 5.56 -31.31 -61.15
C THR A 84 5.11 -32.32 -62.21
N ASN A 85 4.05 -33.07 -61.94
CA ASN A 85 3.59 -34.18 -62.80
C ASN A 85 2.42 -33.80 -63.72
N ARG A 86 2.25 -32.50 -64.03
CA ARG A 86 1.16 -31.99 -64.88
C ARG A 86 1.64 -30.83 -65.74
N THR A 87 0.99 -30.64 -66.88
CA THR A 87 1.21 -29.51 -67.78
C THR A 87 0.25 -28.36 -67.45
N CYS A 88 0.64 -27.11 -67.70
CA CYS A 88 -0.22 -25.94 -67.50
C CYS A 88 -1.59 -26.13 -68.18
N ALA A 89 -1.58 -26.59 -69.44
CA ALA A 89 -2.80 -26.77 -70.23
C ALA A 89 -3.70 -27.93 -69.78
N SER A 90 -3.19 -28.85 -68.94
CA SER A 90 -4.06 -29.89 -68.36
C SER A 90 -5.05 -29.32 -67.33
N CYS A 91 -4.71 -28.19 -66.70
CA CYS A 91 -5.55 -27.49 -65.71
C CYS A 91 -6.13 -26.18 -66.27
N HIS A 92 -5.34 -25.42 -67.03
CA HIS A 92 -5.69 -24.11 -67.59
C HIS A 92 -5.94 -24.22 -69.10
N ARG A 93 -7.19 -24.47 -69.47
CA ARG A 93 -7.60 -24.65 -70.87
C ARG A 93 -8.27 -23.39 -71.43
N ASP A 94 -7.82 -22.88 -72.57
CA ASP A 94 -8.19 -21.52 -73.00
C ASP A 94 -9.34 -21.42 -74.01
N HIS A 95 -9.40 -22.34 -74.98
CA HIS A 95 -10.32 -22.28 -76.12
C HIS A 95 -11.78 -22.68 -75.81
N PHE A 96 -12.26 -22.36 -74.61
CA PHE A 96 -13.60 -22.72 -74.13
C PHE A 96 -14.55 -21.51 -74.07
N GLY A 97 -14.17 -20.41 -74.70
CA GLY A 97 -14.95 -19.18 -74.81
C GLY A 97 -14.63 -18.14 -73.74
N GLU A 98 -15.05 -16.90 -74.01
CA GLU A 98 -14.75 -15.73 -73.17
C GLU A 98 -15.13 -15.94 -71.70
N GLY A 99 -16.30 -16.54 -71.44
CA GLY A 99 -16.79 -16.83 -70.09
C GLY A 99 -16.07 -17.97 -69.35
N TYR A 100 -15.12 -18.67 -69.99
CA TYR A 100 -14.42 -19.78 -69.36
C TYR A 100 -13.47 -19.28 -68.26
N GLN A 101 -13.64 -19.82 -67.06
CA GLN A 101 -12.74 -19.54 -65.95
C GLN A 101 -11.47 -20.38 -66.08
N LEU A 102 -10.39 -19.75 -66.52
CA LEU A 102 -9.07 -20.38 -66.64
C LEU A 102 -8.54 -20.88 -65.30
N VAL A 103 -8.73 -20.12 -64.23
CA VAL A 103 -8.28 -20.47 -62.89
C VAL A 103 -9.49 -20.94 -62.09
N ARG A 104 -9.59 -22.25 -61.87
CA ARG A 104 -10.61 -22.86 -61.01
C ARG A 104 -9.91 -23.51 -59.83
N LEU A 105 -10.06 -22.88 -58.67
CA LEU A 105 -9.58 -23.42 -57.41
C LEU A 105 -10.78 -23.94 -56.63
N ASP A 106 -10.75 -25.22 -56.26
CA ASP A 106 -11.69 -25.72 -55.26
C ASP A 106 -11.24 -25.20 -53.89
N THR A 107 -11.86 -24.11 -53.45
CA THR A 107 -11.52 -23.46 -52.18
C THR A 107 -11.94 -24.28 -50.97
N ALA A 108 -12.88 -25.23 -51.11
CA ALA A 108 -13.30 -26.10 -50.03
C ALA A 108 -12.29 -27.25 -49.80
N ALA A 109 -11.67 -27.74 -50.87
CA ALA A 109 -10.68 -28.82 -50.82
C ALA A 109 -9.22 -28.34 -50.85
N PHE A 110 -8.96 -27.03 -50.86
CA PHE A 110 -7.60 -26.51 -51.01
C PHE A 110 -6.74 -26.72 -49.76
N ASP A 111 -5.68 -27.50 -49.91
CA ASP A 111 -4.67 -27.73 -48.87
C ASP A 111 -3.59 -26.64 -48.88
N HIS A 112 -3.62 -25.78 -47.87
CA HIS A 112 -2.67 -24.68 -47.69
C HIS A 112 -1.21 -25.15 -47.49
N LYS A 113 -0.99 -26.39 -47.01
CA LYS A 113 0.38 -26.95 -46.91
C LYS A 113 1.06 -27.03 -48.27
N LYS A 114 0.29 -27.26 -49.34
CA LYS A 114 0.81 -27.25 -50.73
C LYS A 114 1.23 -25.86 -51.20
N ALA A 115 0.75 -24.80 -50.56
CA ALA A 115 1.17 -23.43 -50.85
C ALA A 115 2.40 -23.00 -50.02
N GLY A 116 2.93 -23.86 -49.15
CA GLY A 116 4.08 -23.54 -48.29
C GLY A 116 3.74 -22.76 -47.03
N PHE A 117 2.45 -22.66 -46.66
CA PHE A 117 2.00 -22.00 -45.44
C PHE A 117 0.92 -22.86 -44.78
N GLU A 118 1.21 -23.49 -43.65
CA GLU A 118 0.24 -24.33 -42.94
C GLU A 118 -0.65 -23.46 -42.05
N LEU A 119 -1.97 -23.50 -42.30
CA LEU A 119 -2.96 -22.88 -41.41
C LEU A 119 -3.05 -23.70 -40.11
N ARG A 120 -2.97 -23.03 -38.97
CA ARG A 120 -3.00 -23.66 -37.64
C ARG A 120 -3.95 -22.94 -36.70
N LEU A 121 -4.52 -23.70 -35.78
CA LEU A 121 -5.40 -23.22 -34.71
C LEU A 121 -6.54 -22.34 -35.28
N ALA A 122 -6.76 -21.12 -34.79
CA ALA A 122 -7.85 -20.27 -35.26
C ALA A 122 -7.78 -19.92 -36.75
N HIS A 123 -6.58 -19.97 -37.37
CA HIS A 123 -6.43 -19.70 -38.81
C HIS A 123 -7.05 -20.80 -39.70
N VAL A 124 -7.34 -21.99 -39.17
CA VAL A 124 -7.99 -23.07 -39.93
C VAL A 124 -9.45 -22.73 -40.23
N GLU A 125 -10.09 -21.94 -39.36
CA GLU A 125 -11.49 -21.53 -39.50
C GLU A 125 -11.66 -20.24 -40.31
N ALA A 126 -10.55 -19.55 -40.64
CA ALA A 126 -10.59 -18.30 -41.38
C ALA A 126 -11.00 -18.50 -42.84
N GLY A 127 -11.89 -17.63 -43.33
CA GLY A 127 -12.23 -17.58 -44.75
C GLY A 127 -11.03 -17.09 -45.58
N CYS A 128 -10.93 -17.54 -46.83
CA CYS A 128 -9.78 -17.18 -47.67
C CYS A 128 -9.58 -15.66 -47.81
N ARG A 129 -10.69 -14.88 -47.78
CA ARG A 129 -10.66 -13.41 -47.90
C ARG A 129 -10.40 -12.67 -46.59
N ASP A 130 -10.33 -13.37 -45.48
CA ASP A 130 -9.91 -12.78 -44.21
C ASP A 130 -8.41 -12.49 -44.21
N CYS A 131 -7.63 -13.34 -44.88
CA CYS A 131 -6.19 -13.19 -45.08
C CYS A 131 -5.84 -12.56 -46.44
N HIS A 132 -6.43 -13.01 -47.54
CA HIS A 132 -6.08 -12.55 -48.90
C HIS A 132 -6.74 -11.21 -49.28
N LYS A 133 -6.46 -10.18 -48.47
CA LYS A 133 -6.92 -8.79 -48.64
C LYS A 133 -5.92 -7.99 -49.47
N PRO A 134 -6.38 -7.05 -50.33
CA PRO A 134 -5.50 -6.13 -51.08
C PRO A 134 -4.46 -5.41 -50.23
N ALA A 135 -4.78 -5.08 -48.98
CA ALA A 135 -3.87 -4.40 -48.06
C ALA A 135 -2.69 -5.28 -47.61
N LEU A 136 -2.87 -6.62 -47.60
CA LEU A 136 -1.87 -7.59 -47.14
C LEU A 136 -1.03 -8.18 -48.29
N ILE A 137 -1.37 -7.86 -49.54
CA ILE A 137 -0.59 -8.25 -50.72
C ILE A 137 0.58 -7.27 -50.86
N VAL A 138 1.70 -7.60 -50.26
CA VAL A 138 2.88 -6.73 -50.12
C VAL A 138 4.04 -7.11 -51.03
N GLU A 139 4.05 -8.33 -51.58
CA GLU A 139 5.09 -8.77 -52.53
C GLU A 139 5.12 -7.84 -53.77
N PRO A 140 6.20 -7.09 -54.01
CA PRO A 140 6.19 -6.01 -55.01
C PRO A 140 5.82 -6.47 -56.42
N ALA A 141 6.40 -7.57 -56.89
CA ALA A 141 6.15 -8.09 -58.24
C ALA A 141 4.70 -8.55 -58.43
N VAL A 142 4.13 -9.19 -57.40
CA VAL A 142 2.74 -9.65 -57.43
C VAL A 142 1.78 -8.47 -57.38
N ARG A 143 2.04 -7.49 -56.50
CA ARG A 143 1.20 -6.31 -56.35
C ARG A 143 1.18 -5.47 -57.62
N GLN A 144 2.34 -5.25 -58.23
CA GLN A 144 2.47 -4.51 -59.50
C GLN A 144 1.66 -5.21 -60.60
N TYR A 145 1.89 -6.51 -60.82
CA TYR A 145 1.17 -7.28 -61.83
C TYR A 145 -0.35 -7.28 -61.57
N ALA A 146 -0.77 -7.54 -60.33
CA ALA A 146 -2.18 -7.61 -59.97
C ALA A 146 -2.89 -6.25 -60.10
N THR A 147 -2.17 -5.14 -59.92
CA THR A 147 -2.70 -3.79 -60.14
C THR A 147 -2.87 -3.51 -61.64
N GLN A 148 -1.81 -3.76 -62.43
CA GLN A 148 -1.83 -3.55 -63.89
C GLN A 148 -2.96 -4.34 -64.58
N HIS A 149 -3.20 -5.58 -64.13
CA HIS A 149 -4.21 -6.47 -64.71
C HIS A 149 -5.53 -6.49 -63.94
N ARG A 150 -5.77 -5.55 -63.02
CA ARG A 150 -7.01 -5.42 -62.24
C ARG A 150 -7.44 -6.71 -61.53
N THR A 151 -6.47 -7.48 -61.01
CA THR A 151 -6.70 -8.75 -60.30
C THR A 151 -6.41 -8.69 -58.80
N LEU A 152 -6.03 -7.53 -58.27
CA LEU A 152 -5.66 -7.36 -56.85
C LEU A 152 -6.75 -7.83 -55.86
N GLN A 153 -8.03 -7.68 -56.22
CA GLN A 153 -9.17 -8.11 -55.39
C GLN A 153 -9.39 -9.63 -55.37
N ARG A 154 -8.84 -10.36 -56.35
CA ARG A 154 -9.09 -11.81 -56.55
C ARG A 154 -7.84 -12.67 -56.47
N THR A 155 -6.65 -12.08 -56.50
CA THR A 155 -5.39 -12.84 -56.35
C THR A 155 -5.29 -13.46 -54.96
N PHE A 156 -4.60 -14.58 -54.88
CA PHE A 156 -4.23 -15.29 -53.64
C PHE A 156 -2.71 -15.29 -53.42
N LEU A 157 -1.96 -14.53 -54.24
CA LEU A 157 -0.50 -14.46 -54.17
C LEU A 157 -0.05 -13.18 -53.47
N GLY A 158 1.17 -13.22 -52.93
CA GLY A 158 1.90 -12.02 -52.49
C GLY A 158 1.71 -11.59 -51.03
N LEU A 159 1.17 -12.47 -50.19
CA LEU A 159 1.19 -12.31 -48.73
C LEU A 159 2.56 -12.72 -48.18
N GLY A 160 3.00 -12.09 -47.10
CA GLY A 160 4.12 -12.57 -46.31
C GLY A 160 3.73 -13.77 -45.43
N THR A 161 4.74 -14.43 -44.86
CA THR A 161 4.57 -15.60 -43.98
C THR A 161 4.85 -15.31 -42.51
N THR A 162 5.25 -14.07 -42.18
CA THR A 162 5.49 -13.63 -40.79
C THR A 162 4.22 -13.06 -40.19
N CYS A 163 4.03 -13.22 -38.88
CA CYS A 163 2.87 -12.67 -38.17
C CYS A 163 2.70 -11.17 -38.43
N GLU A 164 3.80 -10.40 -38.37
CA GLU A 164 3.84 -8.95 -38.61
C GLU A 164 3.39 -8.57 -40.03
N SER A 165 3.60 -9.42 -41.03
CA SER A 165 3.18 -9.12 -42.41
C SER A 165 1.66 -9.02 -42.57
N CYS A 166 0.90 -9.64 -41.67
CA CYS A 166 -0.57 -9.60 -41.63
C CYS A 166 -1.11 -8.78 -40.45
N HIS A 167 -0.50 -8.89 -39.27
CA HIS A 167 -1.04 -8.38 -38.00
C HIS A 167 -0.34 -7.12 -37.47
N ARG A 168 0.46 -6.42 -38.28
CA ARG A 168 1.15 -5.20 -37.80
C ARG A 168 0.20 -4.08 -37.35
N THR A 169 -1.00 -3.98 -37.91
CA THR A 169 -2.01 -3.01 -37.45
C THR A 169 -2.74 -3.46 -36.19
N ASP A 170 -2.63 -4.74 -35.85
CA ASP A 170 -3.29 -5.35 -34.70
C ASP A 170 -2.36 -5.40 -33.50
N ASP A 171 -1.04 -5.38 -33.72
CA ASP A 171 0.00 -5.47 -32.69
C ASP A 171 -0.02 -4.26 -31.73
N PRO A 172 -0.46 -4.44 -30.47
CA PRO A 172 -0.46 -3.37 -29.48
C PRO A 172 0.93 -3.15 -28.87
N HIS A 173 1.91 -4.02 -29.13
CA HIS A 173 3.21 -3.98 -28.46
C HIS A 173 4.20 -3.08 -29.18
N GLY A 174 4.03 -2.85 -30.47
CA GLY A 174 4.99 -2.09 -31.28
C GLY A 174 6.40 -2.65 -31.12
N ASP A 175 7.37 -1.78 -30.86
CA ASP A 175 8.77 -2.19 -30.80
C ASP A 175 9.21 -2.73 -29.42
N GLN A 176 8.33 -2.83 -28.42
CA GLN A 176 8.70 -3.18 -27.03
C GLN A 176 9.43 -4.51 -26.88
N PHE A 177 9.10 -5.49 -27.71
CA PHE A 177 9.61 -6.85 -27.56
C PHE A 177 10.58 -7.26 -28.65
N ARG A 178 10.92 -6.37 -29.59
CA ARG A 178 11.90 -6.70 -30.64
C ARG A 178 13.25 -7.09 -30.01
N PRO A 179 13.93 -8.15 -30.52
CA PRO A 179 13.61 -8.97 -31.69
C PRO A 179 12.83 -10.28 -31.36
N ARG A 180 12.14 -10.39 -30.23
CA ARG A 180 11.39 -11.61 -29.86
C ARG A 180 10.25 -11.88 -30.83
N THR A 181 9.99 -13.16 -31.07
CA THR A 181 8.86 -13.61 -31.90
C THR A 181 7.56 -13.61 -31.10
N CYS A 182 6.43 -13.34 -31.76
CA CYS A 182 5.11 -13.35 -31.13
C CYS A 182 4.81 -14.68 -30.43
N THR A 183 5.26 -15.79 -31.03
CA THR A 183 5.09 -17.16 -30.54
C THR A 183 5.85 -17.48 -29.26
N ALA A 184 6.73 -16.59 -28.79
CA ALA A 184 7.36 -16.74 -27.49
C ALA A 184 6.35 -16.54 -26.35
N CYS A 185 5.30 -15.75 -26.58
CA CYS A 185 4.28 -15.45 -25.56
C CYS A 185 2.87 -15.86 -26.01
N HIS A 186 2.52 -15.62 -27.28
CA HIS A 186 1.18 -15.85 -27.81
C HIS A 186 1.11 -17.18 -28.56
N ASN A 187 -0.10 -17.71 -28.67
CA ASN A 187 -0.41 -18.80 -29.58
C ASN A 187 -1.64 -18.44 -30.41
N GLU A 188 -1.82 -19.09 -31.55
CA GLU A 188 -2.88 -18.74 -32.51
C GLU A 188 -4.29 -19.25 -32.08
N ARG A 189 -4.43 -19.89 -30.92
CA ARG A 189 -5.72 -20.33 -30.34
C ARG A 189 -6.24 -19.36 -29.28
N THR A 190 -5.39 -19.00 -28.32
CA THR A 190 -5.72 -18.10 -27.20
C THR A 190 -4.85 -16.84 -27.25
N TRP A 191 -4.98 -16.09 -28.35
CA TRP A 191 -4.10 -14.95 -28.63
C TRP A 191 -4.07 -13.92 -27.50
N ASP A 192 -5.21 -13.61 -26.89
CA ASP A 192 -5.32 -12.59 -25.84
C ASP A 192 -4.76 -13.01 -24.47
N GLU A 193 -4.48 -14.30 -24.26
CA GLU A 193 -4.04 -14.82 -22.95
C GLU A 193 -2.53 -14.82 -22.77
N ALA A 194 -1.76 -14.78 -23.86
CA ALA A 194 -0.29 -14.84 -23.86
C ALA A 194 0.29 -15.95 -22.93
N PRO A 195 -0.12 -17.22 -23.07
CA PRO A 195 0.22 -18.27 -22.09
C PRO A 195 1.70 -18.64 -22.02
N GLY A 196 2.53 -18.18 -22.96
CA GLY A 196 3.99 -18.33 -22.89
C GLY A 196 4.67 -17.29 -21.99
N PHE A 197 3.94 -16.28 -21.51
CA PHE A 197 4.49 -15.28 -20.61
C PHE A 197 4.25 -15.65 -19.14
N ASP A 198 5.33 -15.72 -18.37
CA ASP A 198 5.30 -15.91 -16.93
C ASP A 198 5.99 -14.73 -16.23
N HIS A 199 5.28 -14.07 -15.31
CA HIS A 199 5.84 -12.94 -14.57
C HIS A 199 6.98 -13.34 -13.63
N ASP A 200 7.04 -14.59 -13.19
CA ASP A 200 8.13 -15.10 -12.34
C ASP A 200 9.45 -15.22 -13.12
N SER A 201 9.39 -15.22 -14.46
CA SER A 201 10.56 -15.15 -15.34
C SER A 201 11.09 -13.72 -15.57
N SER A 202 10.40 -12.71 -15.05
CA SER A 202 10.79 -11.31 -15.18
C SER A 202 11.74 -10.85 -14.07
N GLU A 203 12.27 -9.63 -14.20
CA GLU A 203 13.10 -9.00 -13.15
C GLU A 203 12.30 -8.63 -11.88
N TYR A 204 10.97 -8.75 -11.92
CA TYR A 204 10.09 -8.49 -10.78
C TYR A 204 9.11 -9.64 -10.56
N PRO A 205 9.51 -10.78 -9.96
CA PRO A 205 8.59 -11.87 -9.67
C PRO A 205 7.44 -11.42 -8.76
N LEU A 206 6.20 -11.79 -9.11
CA LEU A 206 5.02 -11.33 -8.36
C LEU A 206 4.84 -12.18 -7.10
N THR A 207 5.25 -11.65 -5.96
CA THR A 207 5.10 -12.32 -4.66
C THR A 207 3.96 -11.73 -3.83
N GLY A 208 3.40 -12.55 -2.95
CA GLY A 208 2.37 -12.12 -2.00
C GLY A 208 1.15 -11.51 -2.67
N ARG A 209 0.75 -10.31 -2.23
CA ARG A 209 -0.43 -9.59 -2.74
C ARG A 209 -0.27 -9.12 -4.19
N HIS A 210 0.96 -8.94 -4.68
CA HIS A 210 1.21 -8.49 -6.05
C HIS A 210 0.78 -9.53 -7.10
N ALA A 211 0.80 -10.83 -6.77
CA ALA A 211 0.37 -11.90 -7.67
C ALA A 211 -1.09 -11.80 -8.15
N THR A 212 -1.94 -11.11 -7.39
CA THR A 212 -3.36 -10.92 -7.71
C THR A 212 -3.69 -9.56 -8.32
N VAL A 213 -2.68 -8.70 -8.49
CA VAL A 213 -2.87 -7.34 -9.01
C VAL A 213 -3.06 -7.41 -10.53
N LYS A 214 -4.11 -6.75 -11.03
CA LYS A 214 -4.35 -6.67 -12.47
C LYS A 214 -3.23 -5.87 -13.16
N CYS A 215 -2.86 -6.30 -14.37
CA CYS A 215 -1.75 -5.73 -15.14
C CYS A 215 -1.81 -4.20 -15.25
N GLU A 216 -3.00 -3.61 -15.42
CA GLU A 216 -3.20 -2.17 -15.56
C GLU A 216 -2.79 -1.31 -14.37
N GLN A 217 -2.68 -1.92 -13.19
CA GLN A 217 -2.27 -1.21 -11.99
C GLN A 217 -0.79 -0.83 -12.07
N CYS A 218 0.03 -1.67 -12.71
CA CYS A 218 1.47 -1.47 -12.91
C CYS A 218 1.78 -0.95 -14.32
N HIS A 219 1.20 -1.57 -15.35
CA HIS A 219 1.45 -1.28 -16.76
C HIS A 219 0.50 -0.23 -17.32
N LYS A 220 0.99 1.01 -17.38
CA LYS A 220 0.24 2.18 -17.86
C LYS A 220 0.18 2.22 -19.38
N VAL A 221 -0.86 2.89 -19.88
CA VAL A 221 -1.02 3.14 -21.31
C VAL A 221 -0.14 4.32 -21.71
N GLU A 222 0.70 4.11 -22.70
CA GLU A 222 1.66 5.09 -23.22
C GLU A 222 1.71 5.02 -24.76
N THR A 223 2.27 6.05 -25.38
CA THR A 223 2.63 6.02 -26.79
C THR A 223 3.90 5.19 -26.96
N ILE A 224 3.78 4.06 -27.65
CA ILE A 224 4.88 3.12 -27.88
C ILE A 224 5.36 3.26 -29.33
N PRO A 225 6.68 3.38 -29.58
CA PRO A 225 7.22 3.36 -30.94
C PRO A 225 6.78 2.10 -31.70
N GLY A 226 6.36 2.28 -32.95
CA GLY A 226 5.89 1.19 -33.81
C GLY A 226 4.47 0.68 -33.53
N ALA A 227 3.84 1.07 -32.41
CA ALA A 227 2.47 0.68 -32.12
C ALA A 227 1.46 1.57 -32.89
N PRO A 228 0.34 1.01 -33.38
CA PRO A 228 -0.66 1.75 -34.15
C PRO A 228 -1.51 2.72 -33.30
N LYS A 229 -1.56 2.50 -31.98
CA LYS A 229 -2.32 3.30 -31.01
C LYS A 229 -1.64 3.24 -29.64
N PRO A 230 -1.94 4.17 -28.71
CA PRO A 230 -1.48 4.07 -27.33
C PRO A 230 -1.84 2.72 -26.73
N ALA A 231 -0.87 2.09 -26.08
CA ALA A 231 -1.00 0.74 -25.57
C ALA A 231 -0.23 0.58 -24.25
N ARG A 232 -0.42 -0.56 -23.58
CA ARG A 232 0.22 -0.81 -22.28
C ARG A 232 1.72 -0.99 -22.46
N ARG A 233 2.51 -0.23 -21.70
CA ARG A 233 3.94 -0.42 -21.59
C ARG A 233 4.25 -1.56 -20.62
N PHE A 234 4.76 -2.65 -21.15
CA PHE A 234 5.17 -3.83 -20.37
C PHE A 234 6.64 -3.81 -19.99
N ASN A 235 7.50 -3.23 -20.83
CA ASN A 235 8.94 -3.17 -20.58
C ASN A 235 9.39 -1.83 -19.96
N GLY A 236 10.53 -1.83 -19.25
CA GLY A 236 11.14 -0.61 -18.73
C GLY A 236 10.34 0.10 -17.62
N VAL A 237 9.37 -0.57 -17.01
CA VAL A 237 8.66 -0.07 -15.83
C VAL A 237 9.64 0.01 -14.66
N ARG A 238 9.63 1.10 -13.89
CA ARG A 238 10.49 1.22 -12.70
C ARG A 238 9.90 0.40 -11.56
N PHE A 239 10.65 -0.56 -11.04
CA PHE A 239 10.20 -1.46 -9.96
C PHE A 239 11.23 -1.65 -8.83
N ALA A 240 12.43 -1.08 -8.95
CA ALA A 240 13.54 -1.35 -8.04
C ALA A 240 13.29 -0.86 -6.60
N GLN A 241 12.37 0.10 -6.41
CA GLN A 241 11.98 0.60 -5.10
C GLN A 241 10.46 0.50 -4.95
N CYS A 242 10.00 0.11 -3.76
CA CYS A 242 8.57 0.14 -3.40
C CYS A 242 7.91 1.50 -3.72
N THR A 243 8.67 2.60 -3.59
CA THR A 243 8.23 3.97 -3.85
C THR A 243 8.03 4.31 -5.32
N ASN A 244 8.49 3.46 -6.25
CA ASN A 244 8.18 3.63 -7.67
C ASN A 244 6.68 3.41 -7.96
N CYS A 245 5.96 2.71 -7.09
CA CYS A 245 4.52 2.47 -7.21
C CYS A 245 3.72 2.92 -5.97
N HIS A 246 4.30 2.86 -4.77
CA HIS A 246 3.59 3.17 -3.53
C HIS A 246 4.04 4.51 -2.93
N ALA A 247 3.09 5.29 -2.42
CA ALA A 247 3.43 6.44 -1.59
C ALA A 247 3.94 5.98 -0.22
N ASP A 248 4.98 6.63 0.32
CA ASP A 248 5.50 6.33 1.66
C ASP A 248 4.57 6.92 2.74
N PRO A 249 3.86 6.09 3.52
CA PRO A 249 3.00 6.57 4.60
C PRO A 249 3.80 7.16 5.78
N HIS A 250 5.10 6.86 5.87
CA HIS A 250 5.97 7.36 6.94
C HIS A 250 6.54 8.75 6.65
N LYS A 251 6.34 9.28 5.44
CA LYS A 251 6.81 10.61 5.03
C LYS A 251 8.32 10.83 5.27
N GLY A 252 9.13 9.80 5.02
CA GLY A 252 10.58 9.86 5.19
C GLY A 252 11.08 9.74 6.63
N ALA A 253 10.22 9.50 7.61
CA ALA A 253 10.62 9.28 9.00
C ALA A 253 11.47 8.00 9.17
N MET A 254 11.27 7.01 8.29
CA MET A 254 11.98 5.74 8.31
C MET A 254 13.15 5.77 7.32
N ARG A 255 14.38 5.58 7.83
CA ARG A 255 15.62 5.61 7.03
C ARG A 255 16.02 4.24 6.44
N GLN A 256 15.31 3.17 6.80
CA GLN A 256 15.55 1.82 6.30
C GLN A 256 14.73 1.55 5.03
N THR A 257 15.08 0.50 4.29
CA THR A 257 14.28 0.06 3.13
C THR A 257 12.95 -0.51 3.59
N CYS A 258 11.91 -0.40 2.76
CA CYS A 258 10.56 -0.87 3.11
C CYS A 258 10.57 -2.37 3.50
N GLU A 259 11.41 -3.15 2.82
CA GLU A 259 11.56 -4.60 2.93
C GLU A 259 12.21 -5.04 4.25
N SER A 260 12.83 -4.13 5.01
CA SER A 260 13.34 -4.46 6.35
C SER A 260 12.19 -4.74 7.33
N CYS A 261 11.05 -4.09 7.12
CA CYS A 261 9.89 -4.17 8.00
C CYS A 261 8.66 -4.75 7.32
N HIS A 262 8.49 -4.62 6.01
CA HIS A 262 7.30 -5.09 5.29
C HIS A 262 7.62 -6.26 4.35
N SER A 263 6.64 -7.12 4.11
CA SER A 263 6.67 -8.10 3.03
C SER A 263 5.57 -7.81 2.02
N THR A 264 5.71 -8.40 0.84
CA THR A 264 4.69 -8.36 -0.22
C THR A 264 3.39 -9.09 0.18
N ASP A 265 3.37 -9.85 1.28
CA ASP A 265 2.17 -10.52 1.80
C ASP A 265 1.15 -9.55 2.41
N GLY A 266 1.54 -8.28 2.62
CA GLY A 266 0.66 -7.17 2.91
C GLY A 266 1.22 -6.22 3.97
N TRP A 267 0.98 -4.92 3.75
CA TRP A 267 1.49 -3.81 4.60
C TRP A 267 1.12 -3.90 6.09
N GLY A 268 0.01 -4.56 6.43
CA GLY A 268 -0.41 -4.75 7.83
C GLY A 268 0.37 -5.83 8.59
N ARG A 269 1.23 -6.59 7.91
CA ARG A 269 2.09 -7.62 8.51
C ARG A 269 3.54 -7.15 8.45
N LEU A 270 4.12 -6.91 9.62
CA LEU A 270 5.54 -6.61 9.72
C LEU A 270 6.35 -7.91 9.66
N ARG A 271 7.44 -7.90 8.90
CA ARG A 271 8.50 -8.89 9.00
C ARG A 271 9.09 -8.82 10.40
N ASN A 272 9.19 -9.97 11.06
CA ASN A 272 9.76 -10.10 12.39
C ASN A 272 9.23 -9.04 13.38
N ARG A 273 7.91 -8.99 13.55
CA ARG A 273 7.23 -8.06 14.47
C ARG A 273 7.92 -7.98 15.85
N SER A 274 8.25 -9.14 16.42
CA SER A 274 8.91 -9.25 17.73
C SER A 274 10.32 -8.65 17.73
N GLY A 275 11.11 -8.85 16.67
CA GLY A 275 12.43 -8.23 16.51
C GLY A 275 12.37 -6.72 16.28
N PHE A 276 11.40 -6.23 15.51
CA PHE A 276 11.16 -4.80 15.34
C PHE A 276 10.81 -4.13 16.67
N GLU A 277 9.86 -4.70 17.43
CA GLU A 277 9.46 -4.17 18.74
C GLU A 277 10.63 -4.12 19.73
N ALA A 278 11.51 -5.12 19.70
CA ALA A 278 12.70 -5.16 20.55
C ALA A 278 13.78 -4.14 20.16
N THR A 279 13.80 -3.66 18.91
CA THR A 279 14.86 -2.75 18.39
C THR A 279 14.35 -1.35 18.09
N PHE A 280 13.07 -1.08 18.34
CA PHE A 280 12.46 0.21 18.06
C PHE A 280 12.95 1.28 19.04
N ASP A 281 13.70 2.24 18.52
CA ASP A 281 14.25 3.34 19.31
C ASP A 281 13.28 4.54 19.39
N HIS A 282 12.60 4.66 20.54
CA HIS A 282 11.70 5.78 20.84
C HIS A 282 12.39 7.14 20.90
N SER A 283 13.72 7.21 21.05
CA SER A 283 14.48 8.46 21.06
C SER A 283 14.40 9.24 19.73
N ARG A 284 14.02 8.52 18.66
CA ARG A 284 13.80 9.03 17.30
C ARG A 284 12.38 9.57 17.08
N THR A 285 11.51 9.47 18.08
CA THR A 285 10.13 9.95 18.02
C THR A 285 9.96 11.21 18.88
N ALA A 286 8.83 11.91 18.72
CA ALA A 286 8.49 13.06 19.55
C ALA A 286 8.18 12.68 21.02
N PHE A 287 7.95 11.40 21.31
CA PHE A 287 7.69 10.88 22.65
C PHE A 287 8.83 9.96 23.06
N ARG A 288 9.86 10.56 23.69
CA ARG A 288 11.01 9.82 24.21
C ARG A 288 10.62 9.06 25.46
N LEU A 289 10.98 7.78 25.52
CA LEU A 289 10.83 6.97 26.72
C LEU A 289 12.02 7.24 27.63
N ASN A 290 11.80 8.05 28.66
CA ASN A 290 12.81 8.39 29.65
C ASN A 290 12.62 7.58 30.93
N GLY A 291 13.73 7.30 31.60
CA GLY A 291 13.71 6.61 32.89
C GLY A 291 13.04 5.24 32.80
N ALA A 292 12.17 4.93 33.76
CA ALA A 292 11.50 3.62 33.85
C ALA A 292 10.60 3.32 32.65
N HIS A 293 10.19 4.33 31.87
CA HIS A 293 9.42 4.10 30.65
C HIS A 293 10.24 3.44 29.53
N GLY A 294 11.57 3.48 29.59
CA GLY A 294 12.43 2.79 28.61
C GLY A 294 12.32 1.27 28.69
N ASP A 295 11.93 0.73 29.85
CA ASP A 295 11.94 -0.70 30.14
C ASP A 295 10.55 -1.36 30.01
N VAL A 296 9.50 -0.60 29.67
CA VAL A 296 8.14 -1.15 29.57
C VAL A 296 7.87 -1.76 28.20
N ALA A 297 7.15 -2.89 28.18
CA ALA A 297 6.70 -3.51 26.94
C ALA A 297 5.77 -2.57 26.13
N CYS A 298 5.86 -2.60 24.80
CA CYS A 298 5.09 -1.74 23.90
C CYS A 298 3.56 -1.80 24.16
N ALA A 299 3.06 -3.00 24.48
CA ALA A 299 1.64 -3.26 24.77
C ALA A 299 1.13 -2.60 26.06
N THR A 300 2.01 -2.11 26.93
CA THR A 300 1.62 -1.35 28.12
C THR A 300 1.02 0.00 27.74
N CYS A 301 1.52 0.62 26.67
CA CYS A 301 1.07 1.92 26.18
C CYS A 301 0.17 1.82 24.95
N HIS A 302 0.43 0.86 24.06
CA HIS A 302 -0.29 0.71 22.79
C HIS A 302 -1.33 -0.42 22.83
N GLN A 303 -2.40 -0.23 23.62
CA GLN A 303 -3.48 -1.23 23.73
C GLN A 303 -4.59 -1.04 22.69
N PRO A 304 -5.19 -2.13 22.15
CA PRO A 304 -6.35 -2.02 21.27
C PRO A 304 -7.49 -1.24 21.93
N ALA A 305 -8.22 -0.44 21.14
CA ALA A 305 -9.24 0.49 21.63
C ALA A 305 -10.34 -0.17 22.50
N ALA A 306 -10.63 -1.46 22.29
CA ALA A 306 -11.60 -2.22 23.09
C ALA A 306 -11.17 -2.45 24.55
N ASN A 307 -9.87 -2.41 24.85
CA ASN A 307 -9.30 -2.68 26.18
C ASN A 307 -8.67 -1.44 26.83
N ALA A 308 -8.74 -0.27 26.17
CA ALA A 308 -8.15 0.96 26.69
C ALA A 308 -8.93 1.50 27.91
N ARG A 309 -8.20 1.85 28.99
CA ARG A 309 -8.78 2.47 30.19
C ARG A 309 -9.50 3.77 29.82
N PRO A 310 -10.58 4.19 30.52
CA PRO A 310 -11.40 5.36 30.17
C PRO A 310 -10.63 6.69 29.97
N GLY A 311 -9.44 6.85 30.56
CA GLY A 311 -8.54 8.01 30.37
C GLY A 311 -7.59 7.90 29.17
N ILE A 312 -7.48 6.74 28.53
CA ILE A 312 -6.66 6.45 27.34
C ILE A 312 -7.58 6.26 26.12
N ARG A 313 -8.78 6.86 26.12
CA ARG A 313 -9.69 6.78 24.96
C ARG A 313 -9.20 7.69 23.86
N MET A 314 -8.70 7.10 22.79
CA MET A 314 -8.41 7.82 21.56
C MET A 314 -9.66 7.93 20.67
N SER A 315 -9.89 9.12 20.14
CA SER A 315 -10.91 9.35 19.11
C SER A 315 -10.27 9.07 17.74
N LEU A 316 -10.65 7.96 17.10
CA LEU A 316 -10.21 7.63 15.75
C LEU A 316 -11.06 8.40 14.73
N ARG A 317 -10.41 9.09 13.79
CA ARG A 317 -11.11 9.65 12.61
C ARG A 317 -11.30 8.55 11.56
N PRO A 318 -12.44 8.52 10.84
CA PRO A 318 -12.64 7.60 9.73
C PRO A 318 -11.53 7.75 8.69
N GLY A 319 -10.82 6.67 8.38
CA GLY A 319 -9.67 6.64 7.46
C GLY A 319 -8.33 6.22 8.08
N GLU A 320 -8.20 6.22 9.41
CA GLU A 320 -6.97 5.85 10.13
C GLU A 320 -6.99 4.41 10.68
N GLY A 321 -7.90 3.57 10.19
CA GLY A 321 -8.13 2.20 10.66
C GLY A 321 -7.06 1.18 10.24
N ARG A 322 -5.76 1.48 10.38
CA ARG A 322 -4.67 0.52 10.14
C ARG A 322 -3.44 0.77 11.02
N SER A 323 -3.61 0.78 12.35
CA SER A 323 -2.46 0.65 13.24
C SER A 323 -2.80 -0.35 14.33
N ALA A 324 -2.07 -1.46 14.36
CA ALA A 324 -2.07 -2.40 15.48
C ALA A 324 -1.67 -1.73 16.82
N TYR A 325 -1.16 -0.49 16.76
CA TYR A 325 -0.71 0.32 17.88
C TYR A 325 -1.33 1.72 17.85
N PRO A 326 -2.44 1.96 18.57
CA PRO A 326 -2.96 3.30 18.76
C PRO A 326 -1.96 4.15 19.59
N LYS A 327 -1.66 5.38 19.14
CA LYS A 327 -0.85 6.34 19.89
C LYS A 327 -1.66 6.96 21.06
N PRO A 328 -1.04 7.39 22.16
CA PRO A 328 -1.75 8.18 23.18
C PRO A 328 -2.27 9.50 22.61
N VAL A 329 -3.36 10.04 23.19
CA VAL A 329 -4.01 11.28 22.75
C VAL A 329 -3.12 12.52 22.96
N SER A 330 -2.21 12.47 23.94
CA SER A 330 -1.18 13.50 24.18
C SER A 330 0.02 12.90 24.93
N SER A 331 1.13 13.65 25.00
CA SER A 331 2.32 13.30 25.78
C SER A 331 2.25 13.71 27.26
N ALA A 332 1.13 14.28 27.71
CA ALA A 332 0.96 14.63 29.12
C ALA A 332 0.84 13.37 29.98
N CYS A 333 1.38 13.36 31.19
CA CYS A 333 1.34 12.18 32.09
C CYS A 333 -0.10 11.65 32.28
N THR A 334 -1.08 12.56 32.33
CA THR A 334 -2.51 12.25 32.53
C THR A 334 -3.20 11.60 31.33
N SER A 335 -2.56 11.55 30.16
CA SER A 335 -3.09 10.81 29.00
C SER A 335 -2.99 9.29 29.18
N CYS A 336 -2.12 8.83 30.10
CA CYS A 336 -1.86 7.43 30.40
C CYS A 336 -2.07 7.09 31.88
N HIS A 337 -1.71 8.01 32.79
CA HIS A 337 -1.79 7.82 34.24
C HIS A 337 -2.96 8.59 34.85
N LEU A 338 -3.60 8.00 35.86
CA LEU A 338 -4.63 8.66 36.64
C LEU A 338 -3.99 9.50 37.75
N ASP A 339 -4.55 10.68 38.03
CA ASP A 339 -4.15 11.49 39.18
C ASP A 339 -4.57 10.79 40.48
N ALA A 340 -3.60 10.32 41.26
CA ALA A 340 -3.84 9.67 42.54
C ALA A 340 -4.22 10.65 43.65
N HIS A 341 -4.01 11.96 43.44
CA HIS A 341 -4.26 13.02 44.42
C HIS A 341 -5.68 13.56 44.40
N ASP A 342 -6.60 12.91 43.69
CA ASP A 342 -8.03 13.24 43.67
C ASP A 342 -8.29 14.72 43.33
N GLY A 343 -7.47 15.31 42.44
CA GLY A 343 -7.61 16.69 41.99
C GLY A 343 -7.12 17.76 42.99
N THR A 344 -6.42 17.38 44.06
CA THR A 344 -5.91 18.31 45.10
C THR A 344 -5.11 19.48 44.50
N PHE A 345 -4.39 19.25 43.39
CA PHE A 345 -3.54 20.23 42.73
C PHE A 345 -4.16 20.88 41.48
N ALA A 346 -5.43 20.59 41.17
CA ALA A 346 -6.08 21.07 39.95
C ALA A 346 -6.16 22.61 39.84
N ARG A 347 -6.10 23.31 40.97
CA ARG A 347 -6.16 24.78 41.06
C ARG A 347 -4.82 25.43 41.44
N SER A 348 -3.74 24.65 41.51
CA SER A 348 -2.41 25.20 41.83
C SER A 348 -1.91 26.09 40.69
N PRO A 349 -1.19 27.19 40.97
CA PRO A 349 -0.53 27.98 39.92
C PRO A 349 0.39 27.09 39.07
N GLY A 350 0.10 26.98 37.76
CA GLY A 350 0.81 26.07 36.84
C GLY A 350 0.18 24.69 36.62
N GLY A 351 -0.94 24.38 37.28
CA GLY A 351 -1.66 23.10 37.14
C GLY A 351 -0.95 21.89 37.80
N ILE A 352 -1.41 20.68 37.47
CA ILE A 352 -0.82 19.40 37.94
C ILE A 352 0.42 19.08 37.10
N ALA A 353 1.53 19.75 37.37
CA ALA A 353 2.83 19.39 36.82
C ALA A 353 3.42 18.23 37.64
N CYS A 354 3.10 16.99 37.25
CA CYS A 354 3.53 15.77 37.94
C CYS A 354 5.04 15.76 38.19
N GLN A 355 5.81 16.24 37.21
CA GLN A 355 7.27 16.36 37.22
C GLN A 355 7.85 17.26 38.33
N ASN A 356 7.02 18.09 38.97
CA ASN A 356 7.48 18.90 40.10
C ASN A 356 7.77 18.04 41.34
N CYS A 357 7.10 16.90 41.47
CA CYS A 357 7.22 15.99 42.61
C CYS A 357 7.68 14.60 42.20
N HIS A 358 7.28 14.09 41.03
CA HIS A 358 7.59 12.74 40.56
C HIS A 358 8.62 12.76 39.43
N GLY A 359 9.50 11.77 39.39
CA GLY A 359 10.50 11.62 38.34
C GLY A 359 10.11 10.56 37.31
N GLU A 360 10.55 10.75 36.06
CA GLU A 360 10.39 9.75 34.99
C GLU A 360 11.27 8.50 35.23
N ALA A 361 12.40 8.67 35.94
CA ALA A 361 13.28 7.58 36.37
C ALA A 361 12.72 6.78 37.55
N ALA A 362 12.04 7.45 38.49
CA ALA A 362 11.42 6.82 39.65
C ALA A 362 10.22 7.66 40.11
N TRP A 363 9.05 7.01 40.21
CA TRP A 363 7.82 7.67 40.65
C TRP A 363 7.80 7.93 42.16
N LEU A 364 8.39 7.01 42.94
CA LEU A 364 8.55 7.10 44.39
C LEU A 364 10.01 6.77 44.79
N PRO A 365 10.54 7.42 45.84
CA PRO A 365 9.92 8.51 46.61
C PRO A 365 9.79 9.79 45.76
N ALA A 366 8.79 10.61 46.05
CA ALA A 366 8.66 11.91 45.41
C ALA A 366 9.82 12.83 45.85
N GLY A 367 10.33 13.67 44.95
CA GLY A 367 11.41 14.63 45.20
C GLY A 367 11.03 15.83 46.07
N TYR A 368 10.01 15.71 46.91
CA TYR A 368 9.57 16.75 47.84
C TYR A 368 10.28 16.58 49.18
N ASP A 369 11.32 17.37 49.40
CA ASP A 369 12.18 17.31 50.58
C ASP A 369 11.84 18.38 51.64
N LEU A 370 12.56 18.34 52.77
CA LEU A 370 12.41 19.32 53.86
C LEU A 370 12.68 20.76 53.40
N ALA A 371 13.63 20.95 52.48
CA ALA A 371 13.99 22.27 51.98
C ALA A 371 12.86 22.88 51.13
N ARG A 372 12.12 22.07 50.39
CA ARG A 372 10.91 22.48 49.67
C ARG A 372 9.75 22.71 50.63
N HIS A 373 9.54 21.82 51.61
CA HIS A 373 8.51 22.00 52.63
C HIS A 373 8.66 23.34 53.37
N ASN A 374 9.88 23.69 53.77
CA ASN A 374 10.15 24.92 54.54
C ASN A 374 10.07 26.23 53.73
N ARG A 375 9.67 26.16 52.45
CA ARG A 375 9.26 27.35 51.67
C ARG A 375 7.79 27.71 51.88
N GLU A 376 7.02 26.77 52.41
CA GLU A 376 5.61 26.96 52.72
C GLU A 376 5.44 27.75 54.04
N THR A 377 4.21 28.14 54.33
CA THR A 377 3.88 28.97 55.52
C THR A 377 4.27 28.31 56.85
N PHE A 378 4.17 26.98 56.95
CA PHE A 378 4.54 26.25 58.15
C PHE A 378 5.95 25.67 58.02
N VAL A 379 6.93 26.42 58.52
CA VAL A 379 8.34 26.00 58.54
C VAL A 379 8.54 24.95 59.64
N LEU A 380 9.00 23.75 59.27
CA LEU A 380 9.35 22.70 60.22
C LEU A 380 10.69 23.05 60.87
N THR A 381 10.65 23.33 62.17
CA THR A 381 11.82 23.54 63.03
C THR A 381 11.74 22.68 64.28
N GLY A 382 12.88 22.51 64.97
CA GLY A 382 12.95 21.75 66.22
C GLY A 382 12.44 20.33 66.04
N SER A 383 11.63 19.87 66.98
CA SER A 383 11.13 18.48 67.01
C SER A 383 10.20 18.14 65.83
N HIS A 384 9.57 19.14 65.18
CA HIS A 384 8.69 18.90 64.03
C HIS A 384 9.43 18.36 62.81
N VAL A 385 10.75 18.58 62.69
CA VAL A 385 11.57 18.06 61.58
C VAL A 385 11.65 16.52 61.59
N ALA A 386 11.54 15.92 62.78
CA ALA A 386 11.61 14.46 62.95
C ALA A 386 10.23 13.79 62.91
N VAL A 387 9.14 14.55 62.77
CA VAL A 387 7.79 13.99 62.71
C VAL A 387 7.53 13.41 61.31
N PRO A 388 7.06 12.16 61.18
CA PRO A 388 6.69 11.59 59.89
C PRO A 388 5.67 12.48 59.17
N CYS A 389 5.88 12.75 57.88
CA CYS A 389 5.01 13.64 57.11
C CYS A 389 3.54 13.23 57.18
N ALA A 390 3.25 11.92 57.21
CA ALA A 390 1.89 11.37 57.29
C ALA A 390 1.14 11.74 58.59
N SER A 391 1.85 12.04 59.69
CA SER A 391 1.24 12.50 60.93
C SER A 391 0.58 13.88 60.77
N CYS A 392 1.18 14.76 59.97
CA CYS A 392 0.64 16.08 59.64
C CYS A 392 -0.25 16.04 58.38
N HIS A 393 0.10 15.17 57.42
CA HIS A 393 -0.56 14.99 56.14
C HIS A 393 -1.24 13.62 56.02
N PRO A 394 -2.22 13.28 56.87
CA PRO A 394 -2.84 11.96 56.80
C PRO A 394 -3.62 11.81 55.49
N ALA A 395 -3.56 10.62 54.91
CA ALA A 395 -4.25 10.33 53.66
C ALA A 395 -5.76 10.47 53.82
N SER A 396 -6.44 10.92 52.75
CA SER A 396 -7.91 11.04 52.74
C SER A 396 -8.62 9.68 52.66
N ARG A 397 -7.89 8.61 52.32
CA ARG A 397 -8.37 7.23 52.17
C ARG A 397 -7.26 6.24 52.54
N PRO A 398 -7.60 4.99 52.94
CA PRO A 398 -6.61 3.94 53.17
C PRO A 398 -5.69 3.78 51.94
N ASP A 399 -4.38 3.69 52.18
CA ASP A 399 -3.33 3.56 51.16
C ASP A 399 -3.30 4.69 50.08
N GLY A 400 -3.97 5.82 50.35
CA GLY A 400 -3.95 7.00 49.51
C GLY A 400 -2.73 7.89 49.72
N PRO A 401 -2.44 8.82 48.79
CA PRO A 401 -1.37 9.78 49.02
C PRO A 401 -1.69 10.70 50.21
N PRO A 402 -0.65 11.26 50.86
CA PRO A 402 -0.81 12.27 51.90
C PRO A 402 -1.66 13.45 51.42
N ARG A 403 -2.52 14.00 52.28
CA ARG A 403 -3.23 15.25 51.96
C ARG A 403 -2.26 16.42 52.16
N PHE A 404 -1.87 17.08 51.07
CA PHE A 404 -0.88 18.17 51.15
C PHE A 404 -1.45 19.49 51.68
N LYS A 405 -2.77 19.69 51.61
CA LYS A 405 -3.43 20.89 52.13
C LYS A 405 -3.93 20.67 53.56
N ILE A 406 -3.32 21.35 54.52
CA ILE A 406 -3.75 21.38 55.92
C ILE A 406 -4.48 22.70 56.17
N GLY A 407 -5.67 22.65 56.77
CA GLY A 407 -6.58 23.80 56.86
C GLY A 407 -6.21 24.85 57.91
N GLN A 408 -5.65 24.45 59.06
CA GLN A 408 -5.28 25.34 60.15
C GLN A 408 -3.90 24.92 60.70
N GLN A 409 -3.02 25.89 60.86
CA GLN A 409 -1.61 25.71 61.24
C GLN A 409 -1.31 26.34 62.62
N THR A 410 -2.32 26.45 63.48
CA THR A 410 -2.13 26.95 64.85
C THR A 410 -1.62 25.82 65.75
N CYS A 411 -1.00 26.17 66.87
CA CYS A 411 -0.55 25.15 67.83
C CYS A 411 -1.73 24.27 68.30
N GLU A 412 -2.89 24.88 68.57
CA GLU A 412 -4.10 24.16 69.03
C GLU A 412 -4.67 23.23 67.94
N SER A 413 -4.57 23.58 66.65
CA SER A 413 -5.17 22.72 65.59
C SER A 413 -4.57 21.31 65.56
N CYS A 414 -3.35 21.13 66.09
CA CYS A 414 -2.70 19.84 66.25
C CYS A 414 -2.64 19.38 67.72
N HIS A 415 -2.28 20.27 68.65
CA HIS A 415 -1.98 19.94 70.05
C HIS A 415 -3.15 20.18 71.01
N LYS A 416 -4.39 20.30 70.55
CA LYS A 416 -5.56 20.48 71.43
C LYS A 416 -5.69 19.42 72.52
N LYS A 417 -5.35 18.17 72.20
CA LYS A 417 -5.39 17.05 73.15
C LYS A 417 -4.22 17.06 74.13
N ASP A 418 -3.13 17.73 73.75
CA ASP A 418 -1.90 17.80 74.54
C ASP A 418 -1.86 19.05 75.43
N ASP A 419 -2.87 19.94 75.37
CA ASP A 419 -2.91 21.17 76.17
C ASP A 419 -3.00 20.87 77.68
N PRO A 420 -1.92 21.08 78.46
CA PRO A 420 -1.92 20.80 79.89
C PRO A 420 -2.64 21.88 80.70
N HIS A 421 -3.10 22.96 80.05
CA HIS A 421 -3.74 24.09 80.72
C HIS A 421 -5.26 23.94 80.82
N ALA A 422 -5.85 22.94 80.18
CA ALA A 422 -7.30 22.70 80.16
C ALA A 422 -8.11 23.98 79.86
N GLY A 423 -7.66 24.78 78.90
CA GLY A 423 -8.37 26.01 78.47
C GLY A 423 -8.29 27.20 79.44
N GLN A 424 -7.44 27.18 80.47
CA GLN A 424 -7.28 28.27 81.44
C GLN A 424 -6.95 29.66 80.84
N PHE A 425 -6.46 29.70 79.60
CA PHE A 425 -6.00 30.91 78.93
C PHE A 425 -6.85 31.37 77.75
N GLY A 426 -7.97 30.69 77.48
CA GLY A 426 -8.84 30.99 76.33
C GLY A 426 -8.05 31.02 75.01
N ASP A 427 -8.31 32.04 74.18
CA ASP A 427 -7.71 32.16 72.83
C ASP A 427 -6.30 32.76 72.82
N ARG A 428 -5.61 32.83 73.96
CA ARG A 428 -4.28 33.43 74.03
C ARG A 428 -3.26 32.57 73.27
N ALA A 429 -2.53 33.20 72.35
CA ALA A 429 -1.49 32.52 71.58
C ALA A 429 -0.45 31.84 72.49
N CYS A 430 -0.15 30.56 72.21
CA CYS A 430 0.82 29.77 72.97
C CYS A 430 2.21 30.43 72.99
N THR A 431 2.58 31.07 71.88
CA THR A 431 3.84 31.81 71.71
C THR A 431 3.98 33.05 72.61
N SER A 432 2.89 33.48 73.28
CA SER A 432 2.98 34.55 74.28
C SER A 432 3.67 34.11 75.58
N CYS A 433 3.80 32.80 75.81
CA CYS A 433 4.46 32.23 76.98
C CYS A 433 5.53 31.19 76.58
N HIS A 434 5.26 30.37 75.58
CA HIS A 434 6.18 29.32 75.11
C HIS A 434 7.09 29.81 74.00
N ALA A 435 8.33 29.33 73.98
CA ALA A 435 9.25 29.56 72.89
C ALA A 435 8.68 28.96 71.59
N GLY A 436 8.49 29.81 70.57
CA GLY A 436 7.87 29.45 69.30
C GLY A 436 8.75 28.62 68.36
N ASP A 437 9.98 28.28 68.75
CA ASP A 437 10.94 27.55 67.92
C ASP A 437 10.70 26.02 67.87
N ALA A 438 9.71 25.54 68.63
CA ALA A 438 9.30 24.13 68.73
C ALA A 438 10.41 23.13 69.08
N SER A 439 11.56 23.63 69.56
CA SER A 439 12.68 22.78 69.98
C SER A 439 12.41 22.12 71.32
N SER A 440 11.69 22.80 72.22
CA SER A 440 11.45 22.34 73.60
C SER A 440 10.09 22.73 74.19
N PHE A 441 9.28 23.54 73.49
CA PHE A 441 8.02 24.13 73.99
C PHE A 441 8.13 24.69 75.43
N ARG A 442 9.32 25.16 75.80
CA ARG A 442 9.60 25.70 77.14
C ARG A 442 8.98 27.07 77.31
N ILE A 443 8.66 27.45 78.54
CA ILE A 443 8.30 28.83 78.87
C ILE A 443 9.54 29.70 78.61
N ALA A 444 9.44 30.66 77.68
CA ALA A 444 10.58 31.48 77.26
C ALA A 444 10.98 32.48 78.35
N ALA A 445 10.00 33.20 78.88
CA ALA A 445 10.05 34.03 80.08
C ALA A 445 8.61 34.42 80.46
N PHE A 446 8.28 34.40 81.75
CA PHE A 446 7.01 34.93 82.25
C PHE A 446 7.29 36.01 83.28
N ASP A 447 6.73 37.20 83.04
CA ASP A 447 6.92 38.36 83.90
C ASP A 447 5.73 38.51 84.86
N HIS A 448 5.94 38.13 86.13
CA HIS A 448 4.93 38.26 87.17
C HIS A 448 4.57 39.71 87.50
N ALA A 449 5.41 40.70 87.17
CA ALA A 449 5.09 42.11 87.37
C ALA A 449 3.90 42.57 86.52
N LYS A 450 3.57 41.82 85.44
CA LYS A 450 2.40 42.07 84.58
C LYS A 450 1.12 41.41 85.10
N THR A 451 1.17 40.75 86.26
CA THR A 451 0.03 40.03 86.85
C THR A 451 -0.51 40.77 88.08
N ARG A 452 -1.63 40.30 88.63
CA ARG A 452 -2.19 40.83 89.87
C ARG A 452 -1.35 40.49 91.12
N TRP A 453 -0.31 39.66 90.96
CA TRP A 453 0.59 39.26 92.04
C TRP A 453 2.06 39.36 91.58
N PRO A 454 2.65 40.56 91.63
CA PRO A 454 4.09 40.74 91.41
C PRO A 454 4.88 39.94 92.46
N LEU A 455 5.89 39.18 92.02
CA LEU A 455 6.77 38.47 92.95
C LEU A 455 7.80 39.44 93.53
N ASP A 456 7.74 39.65 94.84
CA ASP A 456 8.67 40.47 95.61
C ASP A 456 9.41 39.65 96.68
N GLY A 457 10.51 40.21 97.19
CA GLY A 457 11.31 39.62 98.26
C GLY A 457 11.67 38.15 98.01
N ALA A 458 11.38 37.28 98.98
CA ALA A 458 11.68 35.85 98.91
C ALA A 458 10.90 35.10 97.81
N HIS A 459 9.75 35.62 97.35
CA HIS A 459 8.92 34.97 96.33
C HIS A 459 9.56 34.96 94.94
N GLN A 460 10.53 35.83 94.68
CA GLN A 460 11.25 35.89 93.38
C GLN A 460 12.06 34.63 93.07
N LYS A 461 12.42 33.85 94.10
CA LYS A 461 13.24 32.62 93.97
C LYS A 461 12.43 31.33 94.13
N VAL A 462 11.12 31.44 94.31
CA VAL A 462 10.21 30.30 94.49
C VAL A 462 9.96 29.65 93.13
N ALA A 463 10.07 28.31 93.06
CA ALA A 463 9.82 27.59 91.83
C ALA A 463 8.32 27.66 91.47
N CYS A 464 7.99 27.77 90.18
CA CYS A 464 6.61 27.94 89.72
C CYS A 464 5.64 26.89 90.29
N ALA A 465 6.10 25.63 90.40
CA ALA A 465 5.30 24.50 90.90
C ALA A 465 4.94 24.59 92.40
N GLN A 466 5.61 25.43 93.18
CA GLN A 466 5.27 25.66 94.59
C GLN A 466 4.02 26.52 94.75
N CYS A 467 3.70 27.35 93.75
CA CYS A 467 2.48 28.16 93.73
C CYS A 467 1.43 27.58 92.77
N HIS A 468 1.87 27.03 91.64
CA HIS A 468 1.02 26.43 90.61
C HIS A 468 1.01 24.91 90.75
N THR A 469 0.13 24.41 91.61
CA THR A 469 0.01 22.99 91.92
C THR A 469 -0.91 22.26 90.93
N VAL A 470 -0.74 20.94 90.85
CA VAL A 470 -1.64 20.08 90.06
C VAL A 470 -2.96 19.93 90.82
N THR A 471 -4.06 20.21 90.12
CA THR A 471 -5.43 20.08 90.61
C THR A 471 -6.22 19.20 89.64
N THR A 472 -7.36 18.68 90.06
CA THR A 472 -8.22 17.87 89.19
C THR A 472 -9.31 18.74 88.57
N THR A 473 -9.41 18.74 87.24
CA THR A 473 -10.53 19.36 86.52
C THR A 473 -11.86 18.69 86.86
N SER A 474 -13.00 19.35 86.59
CA SER A 474 -14.34 18.77 86.78
C SER A 474 -14.57 17.47 85.99
N GLY A 475 -13.73 17.17 85.00
CA GLY A 475 -13.74 15.93 84.20
C GLY A 475 -12.73 14.86 84.65
N GLY A 476 -12.04 15.03 85.77
CA GLY A 476 -11.13 14.01 86.34
C GLY A 476 -9.67 14.08 85.87
N SER A 477 -9.32 14.95 84.91
CA SER A 477 -7.94 15.08 84.42
C SER A 477 -7.08 15.99 85.31
N PRO A 478 -5.81 15.62 85.59
CA PRO A 478 -4.87 16.48 86.30
C PRO A 478 -4.48 17.71 85.45
N VAL A 479 -4.54 18.90 86.03
CA VAL A 479 -4.20 20.18 85.40
C VAL A 479 -3.37 21.02 86.36
N VAL A 480 -2.29 21.64 85.87
CA VAL A 480 -1.56 22.64 86.66
C VAL A 480 -2.41 23.92 86.74
N ARG A 481 -2.74 24.37 87.96
CA ARG A 481 -3.61 25.54 88.16
C ARG A 481 -2.83 26.84 88.13
N TYR A 482 -2.99 27.58 87.02
CA TYR A 482 -2.46 28.93 86.84
C TYR A 482 -3.50 30.02 87.12
N ARG A 483 -4.80 29.77 86.82
CA ARG A 483 -5.88 30.74 87.08
C ARG A 483 -7.26 30.09 87.23
N PRO A 484 -8.12 30.65 88.11
CA PRO A 484 -7.79 31.52 89.25
C PRO A 484 -6.96 30.77 90.30
N LEU A 485 -6.05 31.51 90.95
CA LEU A 485 -5.32 31.10 92.14
C LEU A 485 -5.73 32.05 93.27
N GLU A 486 -5.91 31.53 94.48
CA GLU A 486 -6.13 32.39 95.65
C GLU A 486 -4.86 33.16 95.99
N THR A 487 -5.02 34.44 96.30
CA THR A 487 -3.91 35.36 96.58
C THR A 487 -3.81 35.70 98.06
N THR A 488 -4.43 34.93 98.95
CA THR A 488 -4.31 35.16 100.40
C THR A 488 -3.09 34.41 100.93
N CYS A 489 -2.35 35.02 101.86
CA CYS A 489 -1.16 34.38 102.45
C CYS A 489 -1.50 33.00 103.06
N ARG A 490 -2.71 32.88 103.62
CA ARG A 490 -3.21 31.64 104.24
C ARG A 490 -3.44 30.51 103.21
N ALA A 491 -3.83 30.84 101.98
CA ALA A 491 -4.06 29.85 100.93
C ALA A 491 -2.77 29.11 100.53
N CYS A 492 -1.61 29.78 100.60
CA CYS A 492 -0.32 29.19 100.20
C CYS A 492 0.54 28.71 101.38
N HIS A 493 0.36 29.26 102.59
CA HIS A 493 1.17 28.91 103.76
C HIS A 493 0.43 28.11 104.85
N GLY A 494 -0.89 27.91 104.74
CA GLY A 494 -1.66 27.13 105.71
C GLY A 494 -1.59 27.66 107.15
N ALA A 495 -2.19 26.92 108.11
CA ALA A 495 -2.14 27.24 109.54
C ALA A 495 -0.99 26.54 110.30
N SER A 496 -0.11 25.81 109.59
CA SER A 496 0.83 24.86 110.18
C SER A 496 2.25 24.88 109.58
N THR A 497 2.67 25.96 108.93
CA THR A 497 4.10 26.18 108.65
C THR A 497 4.76 26.97 109.79
N PRO A 498 5.93 26.55 110.33
CA PRO A 498 6.62 27.28 111.37
C PRO A 498 7.07 28.64 110.84
N ARG A 499 6.68 29.73 111.53
CA ARG A 499 7.26 31.05 111.27
C ARG A 499 8.76 31.00 111.61
N LYS A 500 9.63 31.20 110.63
CA LYS A 500 11.01 31.62 110.94
C LYS A 500 10.98 33.07 111.43
N PRO A 501 11.71 33.43 112.50
CA PRO A 501 11.82 34.82 112.93
C PRO A 501 12.50 35.66 111.84
N LEU A 502 12.10 36.93 111.77
CA LEU A 502 12.60 37.95 110.85
C LEU A 502 14.13 38.08 110.88
#